data_AF-A0A6V7H495-F1
#
_entry.id   AF-A0A6V7H495-F1
#
_cell.length_a   1.000
_cell.length_b   1.000
_cell.length_c   1.000
_cell.angle_alpha   90.00
_cell.angle_beta   90.00
_cell.angle_gamma   90.00
#
_symmetry.space_group_name_H-M   'P 1'
#
loop_
_entity.id
_entity.type
_entity.pdbx_description
1 polymer ?
#
loop_
_entity_poly.entity_id
_entity_poly.type
_entity_poly.pdbx_seq_one_letter_code
_entity_poly.pdbx_strand_id
1 'polypeptide(L)'
;MIDVRGRGRGKKEKGSVKTSERMLIFGNVTEPSALRFSTIPSEEIVFEDVWAVGFMEVMDTTGRNTDLSCITAILSCFVLSVMYVASLYVWNSPYSREHPTVIKKRFFSVFIMSLISPALLYFGINEKVFQKATIWELLGLRWPGLIQAILIPLLLTMILFLGPICVQGFNGLWRLYTEPMYWLGSVRTIIWWRNLVVAPLAEEWTFRACMLPLLLQCFTPTTAIFICPLFFGVAHFHLVVDRVRAGMNLKHALFISFYEYINLFDTFGIGFQFVFTTLFGAYAAFLFAKTGHLAAPFTAHSFCNHMGCPDFSEVVAVKDPLKRAGLFSLFVIGLVAWCFLLTPMTNPRLFYNNLFWHKNFI
;
A
#
# COMPACT_ATOMS: atom_id res chain seq x y z
N MET A 1 0.97 67.69 -3.14
CA MET A 1 1.10 68.65 -2.04
C MET A 1 -0.18 68.60 -1.22
N ILE A 2 -0.10 68.02 0.00
CA ILE A 2 -0.77 68.37 1.28
C ILE A 2 -2.33 68.47 1.27
N ASP A 3 -3.12 67.50 1.77
CA ASP A 3 -3.46 67.05 3.17
C ASP A 3 -4.15 68.11 4.07
N VAL A 4 -5.30 67.75 4.69
CA VAL A 4 -5.54 67.71 6.17
C VAL A 4 -7.01 67.36 6.51
N ARG A 5 -7.16 66.17 7.11
CA ARG A 5 -7.98 65.70 8.27
C ARG A 5 -9.46 66.10 8.52
N GLY A 6 -10.22 65.07 8.92
CA GLY A 6 -11.30 65.14 9.93
C GLY A 6 -11.81 63.75 10.38
N ARG A 7 -11.68 63.42 11.68
CA ARG A 7 -12.10 62.15 12.36
C ARG A 7 -13.44 62.30 13.09
N GLY A 8 -14.21 61.21 13.23
CA GLY A 8 -15.19 60.95 14.31
C GLY A 8 -15.83 59.57 14.15
N ARG A 9 -15.44 58.51 14.88
CA ARG A 9 -15.88 58.00 16.20
C ARG A 9 -17.39 57.74 16.37
N GLY A 10 -17.75 56.46 16.53
CA GLY A 10 -18.98 55.98 17.17
C GLY A 10 -18.75 54.63 17.86
N LYS A 11 -18.70 54.64 19.20
CA LYS A 11 -18.71 53.48 20.12
C LYS A 11 -20.17 53.17 20.51
N LYS A 12 -20.51 51.90 20.74
CA LYS A 12 -21.49 51.49 21.76
C LYS A 12 -21.01 50.24 22.49
N GLU A 13 -20.99 50.33 23.81
CA GLU A 13 -20.63 49.30 24.79
C GLU A 13 -21.89 48.74 25.47
N LYS A 14 -21.80 47.45 25.83
CA LYS A 14 -22.25 46.77 27.07
C LYS A 14 -23.75 46.64 27.44
N GLY A 15 -24.12 45.38 27.66
CA GLY A 15 -25.08 44.92 28.67
C GLY A 15 -24.67 43.53 29.16
N SER A 16 -24.47 43.36 30.46
CA SER A 16 -24.16 42.09 31.14
C SER A 16 -24.92 42.05 32.48
N VAL A 17 -25.21 40.83 32.95
CA VAL A 17 -25.40 40.36 34.34
C VAL A 17 -26.78 39.75 34.72
N LYS A 18 -26.76 38.41 34.83
CA LYS A 18 -27.24 37.43 35.86
C LYS A 18 -28.49 37.66 36.73
N THR A 19 -29.31 36.60 36.79
CA THR A 19 -29.84 35.82 37.96
C THR A 19 -30.76 34.70 37.40
N SER A 20 -31.04 33.52 37.96
CA SER A 20 -30.70 32.76 39.18
C SER A 20 -31.22 31.31 38.98
N GLU A 21 -30.62 30.35 39.70
CA GLU A 21 -30.85 28.91 39.76
C GLU A 21 -32.28 28.46 40.14
N ARG A 22 -32.67 27.23 39.73
CA ARG A 22 -33.28 26.24 40.64
C ARG A 22 -33.19 24.81 40.09
N MET A 23 -32.82 23.91 41.01
CA MET A 23 -32.61 22.47 40.90
C MET A 23 -33.83 21.72 41.49
N LEU A 24 -34.05 20.48 41.03
CA LEU A 24 -34.50 19.27 41.78
C LEU A 24 -35.72 18.45 41.23
N ILE A 25 -35.38 17.26 40.68
CA ILE A 25 -35.83 15.85 40.90
C ILE A 25 -37.33 15.42 40.85
N PHE A 26 -37.65 14.42 40.01
CA PHE A 26 -38.06 13.00 40.34
C PHE A 26 -38.93 12.33 39.26
N GLY A 27 -38.67 11.05 38.97
CA GLY A 27 -39.63 10.17 38.27
C GLY A 27 -39.06 8.88 37.68
N ASN A 28 -38.73 7.88 38.52
CA ASN A 28 -38.53 6.46 38.16
C ASN A 28 -39.87 5.80 37.80
N VAL A 29 -39.97 5.00 36.72
CA VAL A 29 -40.97 3.91 36.56
C VAL A 29 -40.45 2.79 35.62
N THR A 30 -40.01 1.68 36.24
CA THR A 30 -40.19 0.23 35.94
C THR A 30 -39.78 -0.44 34.61
N GLU A 31 -38.93 -1.47 34.74
CA GLU A 31 -38.83 -2.67 33.86
C GLU A 31 -40.10 -3.55 33.92
N PRO A 32 -40.28 -4.51 32.99
CA PRO A 32 -39.97 -5.90 33.36
C PRO A 32 -39.39 -6.83 32.26
N SER A 33 -38.61 -7.80 32.75
CA SER A 33 -38.53 -9.23 32.34
C SER A 33 -37.92 -9.65 30.99
N ALA A 34 -36.64 -10.02 31.07
CA ALA A 34 -36.08 -11.36 30.81
C ALA A 34 -36.71 -12.25 29.71
N LEU A 35 -35.94 -12.45 28.63
CA LEU A 35 -35.92 -13.70 27.86
C LEU A 35 -34.46 -14.15 27.73
N ARG A 36 -34.09 -15.15 28.53
CA ARG A 36 -32.83 -15.90 28.39
C ARG A 36 -32.95 -16.80 27.17
N PHE A 37 -32.02 -16.65 26.22
CA PHE A 37 -31.57 -17.76 25.39
C PHE A 37 -30.10 -18.02 25.69
N SER A 38 -29.83 -19.30 25.95
CA SER A 38 -28.55 -19.88 26.31
C SER A 38 -27.57 -19.92 25.13
N THR A 39 -26.36 -19.43 25.38
CA THR A 39 -25.04 -19.94 24.93
C THR A 39 -24.87 -20.42 23.48
N ILE A 40 -24.07 -19.66 22.73
CA ILE A 40 -23.06 -20.18 21.79
C ILE A 40 -21.79 -19.34 22.06
N PRO A 41 -20.61 -19.92 22.35
CA PRO A 41 -19.42 -19.12 22.58
C PRO A 41 -19.00 -18.47 21.27
N SER A 42 -19.00 -17.13 21.26
CA SER A 42 -18.35 -16.35 20.21
C SER A 42 -16.84 -16.46 20.43
N GLU A 43 -16.16 -17.20 19.56
CA GLU A 43 -14.73 -17.03 19.36
C GLU A 43 -14.51 -15.61 18.84
N GLU A 44 -14.14 -14.71 19.74
CA GLU A 44 -13.54 -13.43 19.39
C GLU A 44 -12.22 -13.71 18.67
N ILE A 45 -12.22 -13.63 17.34
CA ILE A 45 -10.99 -13.44 16.57
C ILE A 45 -10.56 -12.00 16.84
N VAL A 46 -9.81 -11.81 17.91
CA VAL A 46 -9.21 -10.53 18.29
C VAL A 46 -8.15 -10.18 17.26
N PHE A 47 -8.36 -9.08 16.54
CA PHE A 47 -7.49 -8.55 15.48
C PHE A 47 -6.09 -8.14 15.97
N GLU A 48 -5.84 -8.19 17.28
CA GLU A 48 -4.54 -7.86 17.91
C GLU A 48 -3.55 -9.05 17.93
N ASP A 49 -4.03 -10.29 17.86
CA ASP A 49 -3.15 -11.48 17.98
C ASP A 49 -2.32 -11.76 16.71
N VAL A 50 -2.60 -11.07 15.60
CA VAL A 50 -1.82 -11.19 14.35
C VAL A 50 -0.53 -10.36 14.39
N TRP A 51 -0.45 -9.33 15.25
CA TRP A 51 0.65 -8.36 15.25
C TRP A 51 1.73 -8.63 16.29
N ALA A 52 1.42 -9.38 17.36
CA ALA A 52 2.33 -9.56 18.50
C ALA A 52 3.26 -10.78 18.42
N VAL A 53 2.95 -11.78 17.58
CA VAL A 53 3.64 -13.10 17.61
C VAL A 53 4.86 -13.17 16.67
N GLY A 54 5.17 -12.11 15.92
CA GLY A 54 6.19 -12.12 14.88
C GLY A 54 7.65 -11.97 15.33
N PHE A 55 7.94 -11.77 16.62
CA PHE A 55 9.27 -11.30 17.06
C PHE A 55 10.07 -12.20 18.01
N MET A 56 9.62 -13.42 18.35
CA MET A 56 10.32 -14.16 19.41
C MET A 56 10.32 -15.70 19.34
N GLU A 57 10.59 -16.26 18.16
CA GLU A 57 11.02 -17.66 18.06
C GLU A 57 12.16 -17.79 17.05
N VAL A 58 13.38 -17.53 17.53
CA VAL A 58 14.61 -17.98 16.88
C VAL A 58 15.43 -18.64 17.97
N MET A 59 15.58 -19.96 17.86
CA MET A 59 16.74 -20.79 18.25
C MET A 59 16.24 -22.19 18.64
N ASP A 60 16.23 -23.12 17.68
CA ASP A 60 16.42 -24.53 18.02
C ASP A 60 17.34 -25.25 17.00
N THR A 61 18.08 -26.21 17.54
CA THR A 61 19.44 -26.62 17.18
C THR A 61 19.50 -27.67 16.07
N THR A 62 18.86 -27.38 14.94
CA THR A 62 19.20 -27.96 13.61
C THR A 62 19.76 -26.90 12.64
N GLY A 63 20.19 -25.76 13.23
CA GLY A 63 20.15 -24.42 12.65
C GLY A 63 21.20 -24.03 11.61
N ARG A 64 22.46 -24.50 11.64
CA ARG A 64 23.53 -23.81 10.87
C ARG A 64 23.32 -23.67 9.36
N ASN A 65 22.84 -24.71 8.66
CA ASN A 65 22.64 -24.65 7.20
C ASN A 65 21.38 -23.86 6.82
N THR A 66 20.35 -23.94 7.65
CA THR A 66 19.10 -23.20 7.47
C THR A 66 19.33 -21.71 7.75
N ASP A 67 20.04 -21.40 8.84
CA ASP A 67 20.43 -20.05 9.26
C ASP A 67 21.30 -19.38 8.20
N LEU A 68 22.31 -20.09 7.65
CA LEU A 68 23.15 -19.55 6.58
C LEU A 68 22.34 -19.25 5.32
N SER A 69 21.44 -20.15 4.91
CA SER A 69 20.57 -19.91 3.75
C SER A 69 19.64 -18.72 3.96
N CYS A 70 19.17 -18.49 5.19
CA CYS A 70 18.33 -17.35 5.52
C CYS A 70 19.09 -16.04 5.62
N ILE A 71 20.32 -16.06 6.13
CA ILE A 71 21.22 -14.91 6.03
C ILE A 71 21.46 -14.55 4.56
N THR A 72 21.78 -15.53 3.70
CA THR A 72 21.96 -15.30 2.26
C THR A 72 20.69 -14.73 1.63
N ALA A 73 19.52 -15.25 1.96
CA ALA A 73 18.24 -14.75 1.44
C ALA A 73 17.99 -13.29 1.84
N ILE A 74 18.17 -12.95 3.12
CA ILE A 74 18.00 -11.58 3.65
C ILE A 74 19.01 -10.62 3.01
N LEU A 75 20.28 -11.04 2.87
CA LEU A 75 21.31 -10.24 2.20
C LEU A 75 20.96 -10.01 0.72
N SER A 76 20.49 -11.04 0.01
CA SER A 76 20.01 -10.91 -1.37
C SER A 76 18.83 -9.94 -1.48
N CYS A 77 17.89 -9.95 -0.52
CA CYS A 77 16.79 -8.97 -0.45
C CYS A 77 17.30 -7.54 -0.26
N PHE A 78 18.28 -7.34 0.62
CA PHE A 78 18.90 -6.03 0.83
C PHE A 78 19.62 -5.54 -0.44
N VAL A 79 20.41 -6.41 -1.07
CA VAL A 79 21.12 -6.09 -2.33
C VAL A 79 20.12 -5.76 -3.45
N LEU A 80 19.06 -6.55 -3.63
CA LEU A 80 17.98 -6.26 -4.59
C LEU A 80 17.40 -4.85 -4.39
N SER A 81 17.11 -4.50 -3.14
CA SER A 81 16.52 -3.19 -2.79
C SER A 81 17.46 -2.04 -3.13
N VAL A 82 18.74 -2.14 -2.74
CA VAL A 82 19.75 -1.11 -2.99
C VAL A 82 20.01 -0.98 -4.48
N MET A 83 20.18 -2.08 -5.20
CA MET A 83 20.44 -2.06 -6.64
C MET A 83 19.25 -1.48 -7.42
N TYR A 84 18.02 -1.81 -7.02
CA TYR A 84 16.82 -1.24 -7.65
C TYR A 84 16.78 0.28 -7.50
N VAL A 85 16.99 0.80 -6.30
CA VAL A 85 17.05 2.25 -6.07
C VAL A 85 18.20 2.91 -6.81
N ALA A 86 19.39 2.31 -6.74
CA ALA A 86 20.57 2.83 -7.44
C ALA A 86 20.30 2.95 -8.95
N SER A 87 19.57 2.01 -9.55
CA SER A 87 19.19 2.04 -10.96
C SER A 87 18.32 3.26 -11.33
N LEU A 88 17.49 3.76 -10.41
CA LEU A 88 16.65 4.94 -10.66
C LEU A 88 17.45 6.26 -10.66
N TYR A 89 18.64 6.25 -10.06
CA TYR A 89 19.49 7.42 -9.82
C TYR A 89 20.86 7.34 -10.50
N VAL A 90 21.18 6.27 -11.22
CA VAL A 90 22.47 6.09 -11.91
C VAL A 90 22.73 7.20 -12.94
N TRP A 91 21.67 7.79 -13.48
CA TRP A 91 21.76 8.85 -14.48
C TRP A 91 21.67 10.23 -13.82
N ASN A 92 22.77 10.98 -13.84
CA ASN A 92 22.72 12.40 -13.51
C ASN A 92 21.97 13.17 -14.60
N SER A 93 21.02 14.03 -14.21
CA SER A 93 20.25 14.83 -15.15
C SER A 93 19.82 16.15 -14.53
N PRO A 94 19.93 17.28 -15.26
CA PRO A 94 19.44 18.57 -14.80
C PRO A 94 17.91 18.73 -14.95
N TYR A 95 17.24 17.75 -15.60
CA TYR A 95 15.81 17.82 -15.90
C TYR A 95 14.96 17.23 -14.78
N SER A 96 13.69 17.65 -14.70
CA SER A 96 12.73 17.10 -13.75
C SER A 96 12.46 15.61 -14.00
N ARG A 97 11.97 14.91 -12.97
CA ARG A 97 11.68 13.47 -13.02
C ARG A 97 10.67 13.09 -14.12
N GLU A 98 9.80 14.02 -14.49
CA GLU A 98 8.77 13.86 -15.53
C GLU A 98 9.30 14.10 -16.95
N HIS A 99 10.54 14.58 -17.11
CA HIS A 99 11.08 14.87 -18.43
C HIS A 99 11.30 13.57 -19.24
N PRO A 100 10.88 13.48 -20.52
CA PRO A 100 10.94 12.25 -21.31
C PRO A 100 12.34 11.60 -21.36
N THR A 101 13.40 12.40 -21.41
CA THR A 101 14.79 11.90 -21.38
C THR A 101 15.12 11.18 -20.08
N VAL A 102 14.65 11.69 -18.94
CA VAL A 102 14.87 11.07 -17.62
C VAL A 102 14.09 9.76 -17.54
N ILE A 103 12.84 9.76 -18.02
CA ILE A 103 11.99 8.57 -18.04
C ILE A 103 12.62 7.47 -18.91
N LYS A 104 13.07 7.78 -20.13
CA LYS A 104 13.73 6.80 -21.02
C LYS A 104 14.99 6.19 -20.41
N LYS A 105 15.83 7.00 -19.77
CA LYS A 105 17.04 6.53 -19.09
C LYS A 105 16.71 5.60 -17.91
N ARG A 106 15.71 5.96 -17.11
CA ARG A 106 15.21 5.11 -16.01
C ARG A 106 14.61 3.81 -16.52
N PHE A 107 13.84 3.84 -17.61
CA PHE A 107 13.32 2.62 -18.26
C PHE A 107 14.46 1.66 -18.62
N PHE A 108 15.51 2.17 -19.26
CA PHE A 108 16.66 1.35 -19.61
C PHE A 108 17.34 0.77 -18.37
N SER A 109 17.58 1.57 -17.33
CA SER A 109 18.22 1.08 -16.10
C SER A 109 17.39 0.02 -15.37
N VAL A 110 16.08 0.23 -15.30
CA VAL A 110 15.12 -0.67 -14.66
C VAL A 110 14.98 -1.97 -15.47
N PHE A 111 15.05 -1.90 -16.80
CA PHE A 111 15.12 -3.08 -17.66
C PHE A 111 16.35 -3.94 -17.36
N ILE A 112 17.54 -3.33 -17.28
CA ILE A 112 18.76 -4.05 -16.89
C ILE A 112 18.62 -4.67 -15.50
N MET A 113 18.06 -3.93 -14.52
CA MET A 113 17.79 -4.46 -13.20
C MET A 113 16.84 -5.66 -13.22
N SER A 114 15.82 -5.63 -14.08
CA SER A 114 14.86 -6.74 -14.23
C SER A 114 15.51 -8.00 -14.81
N LEU A 115 16.60 -7.87 -15.57
CA LEU A 115 17.38 -9.02 -16.05
C LEU A 115 18.31 -9.58 -14.97
N ILE A 116 18.82 -8.72 -14.08
CA ILE A 116 19.73 -9.11 -12.98
C ILE A 116 18.98 -9.71 -11.80
N SER A 117 17.79 -9.19 -11.46
CA SER A 117 17.07 -9.58 -10.24
C SER A 117 16.76 -11.08 -10.11
N PRO A 118 16.42 -11.84 -11.16
CA PRO A 118 16.17 -13.28 -11.05
C PRO A 118 17.44 -14.06 -10.71
N ALA A 119 18.63 -13.56 -11.07
CA ALA A 119 19.89 -14.21 -10.71
C ALA A 119 20.10 -14.20 -9.20
N LEU A 120 19.77 -13.09 -8.52
CA LEU A 120 19.85 -13.02 -7.06
C LEU A 120 18.84 -13.94 -6.37
N LEU A 121 17.66 -14.14 -6.96
CA LEU A 121 16.74 -15.19 -6.52
C LEU A 121 17.37 -16.58 -6.71
N TYR A 122 17.89 -16.87 -7.90
CA TYR A 122 18.45 -18.17 -8.25
C TYR A 122 19.60 -18.59 -7.33
N PHE A 123 20.53 -17.68 -7.03
CA PHE A 123 21.65 -17.95 -6.13
C PHE A 123 21.29 -17.86 -4.64
N GLY A 124 20.22 -17.13 -4.29
CA GLY A 124 19.79 -16.95 -2.91
C GLY A 124 18.78 -17.98 -2.39
N ILE A 125 18.20 -18.79 -3.28
CA ILE A 125 17.22 -19.82 -2.90
C ILE A 125 17.90 -21.16 -2.61
N ASN A 126 17.41 -21.85 -1.59
CA ASN A 126 17.93 -23.16 -1.20
C ASN A 126 17.60 -24.23 -2.25
N GLU A 127 18.53 -25.13 -2.54
CA GLU A 127 18.35 -26.24 -3.50
C GLU A 127 17.13 -27.11 -3.18
N LYS A 128 16.77 -27.27 -1.89
CA LYS A 128 15.56 -27.99 -1.47
C LYS A 128 14.27 -27.37 -1.99
N VAL A 129 14.28 -26.07 -2.30
CA VAL A 129 13.13 -25.37 -2.90
C VAL A 129 13.00 -25.73 -4.38
N PHE A 130 14.11 -25.86 -5.11
CA PHE A 130 14.10 -26.28 -6.52
C PHE A 130 13.59 -27.71 -6.73
N GLN A 131 13.69 -28.57 -5.71
CA GLN A 131 13.06 -29.90 -5.73
C GLN A 131 11.54 -29.83 -5.75
N LYS A 132 10.94 -28.70 -5.34
CA LYS A 132 9.48 -28.53 -5.21
C LYS A 132 8.86 -27.62 -6.26
N ALA A 133 9.64 -26.69 -6.83
CA ALA A 133 9.18 -25.72 -7.81
C ALA A 133 10.31 -25.28 -8.74
N THR A 134 9.98 -25.02 -9.99
CA THR A 134 10.90 -24.44 -10.97
C THR A 134 11.11 -22.95 -10.74
N ILE A 135 12.20 -22.38 -11.24
CA ILE A 135 12.47 -20.93 -11.14
C ILE A 135 11.33 -20.09 -11.75
N TRP A 136 10.70 -20.55 -12.82
CA TRP A 136 9.56 -19.88 -13.46
C TRP A 136 8.33 -19.84 -12.56
N GLU A 137 8.06 -20.93 -11.84
CA GLU A 137 6.96 -20.98 -10.87
C GLU A 137 7.25 -20.11 -9.65
N LEU A 138 8.51 -20.04 -9.19
CA LEU A 138 8.93 -19.14 -8.11
C LEU A 138 8.78 -17.66 -8.49
N LEU A 139 9.10 -17.31 -9.75
CA LEU A 139 8.89 -15.97 -10.31
C LEU A 139 7.40 -15.65 -10.57
N GLY A 140 6.50 -16.63 -10.40
CA GLY A 140 5.07 -16.47 -10.67
C GLY A 140 4.71 -16.40 -12.16
N LEU A 141 5.58 -16.94 -13.03
CA LEU A 141 5.38 -17.04 -14.47
C LEU A 141 4.79 -18.40 -14.82
N ARG A 142 3.45 -18.47 -14.80
CA ARG A 142 2.68 -19.70 -14.97
C ARG A 142 1.45 -19.49 -15.83
N TRP A 143 1.06 -20.51 -16.59
CA TRP A 143 -0.14 -20.51 -17.42
C TRP A 143 -1.42 -20.92 -16.67
N PRO A 144 -1.46 -22.02 -15.90
CA PRO A 144 -2.68 -22.43 -15.22
C PRO A 144 -3.06 -21.39 -14.16
N GLY A 145 -4.29 -20.87 -14.22
CA GLY A 145 -4.76 -19.84 -13.29
C GLY A 145 -4.47 -18.39 -13.69
N LEU A 146 -3.78 -18.16 -14.82
CA LEU A 146 -3.33 -16.81 -15.20
C LEU A 146 -4.48 -15.81 -15.42
N ILE A 147 -5.54 -16.23 -16.11
CA ILE A 147 -6.69 -15.37 -16.38
C ILE A 147 -7.38 -15.00 -15.06
N GLN A 148 -7.55 -15.98 -14.17
CA GLN A 148 -8.11 -15.76 -12.83
C GLN A 148 -7.23 -14.78 -12.05
N ALA A 149 -5.90 -14.95 -12.10
CA ALA A 149 -4.94 -14.10 -11.42
C ALA A 149 -4.92 -12.66 -11.95
N ILE A 150 -5.36 -12.43 -13.19
CA ILE A 150 -5.54 -11.09 -13.75
C ILE A 150 -6.87 -10.50 -13.27
N LEU A 151 -7.97 -11.24 -13.41
CA LEU A 151 -9.32 -10.69 -13.24
C LEU A 151 -9.77 -10.59 -11.79
N ILE A 152 -9.54 -11.63 -10.98
CA ILE A 152 -10.08 -11.71 -9.61
C ILE A 152 -9.38 -10.72 -8.67
N PRO A 153 -8.04 -10.63 -8.63
CA PRO A 153 -7.35 -9.61 -7.82
C PRO A 153 -7.62 -8.18 -8.27
N LEU A 154 -7.78 -7.95 -9.59
CA LEU A 154 -8.19 -6.66 -10.12
C LEU A 154 -9.58 -6.29 -9.60
N LEU A 155 -10.56 -7.18 -9.72
CA LEU A 155 -11.91 -6.95 -9.21
C LEU A 155 -11.92 -6.70 -7.70
N LEU A 156 -11.17 -7.50 -6.93
CA LEU A 156 -11.02 -7.31 -5.50
C LEU A 156 -10.45 -5.91 -5.18
N THR A 157 -9.47 -5.45 -5.94
CA THR A 157 -8.88 -4.10 -5.80
C THR A 157 -9.89 -3.02 -6.21
N MET A 158 -10.71 -3.23 -7.23
CA MET A 158 -11.79 -2.32 -7.60
C MET A 158 -12.86 -2.21 -6.49
N ILE A 159 -13.16 -3.31 -5.79
CA ILE A 159 -14.06 -3.31 -4.63
C ILE A 159 -13.49 -2.45 -3.50
N LEU A 160 -12.19 -2.57 -3.21
CA LEU A 160 -11.51 -1.70 -2.25
C LEU A 160 -11.61 -0.22 -2.66
N PHE A 161 -11.53 0.06 -3.96
CA PHE A 161 -11.62 1.40 -4.55
C PHE A 161 -13.05 1.82 -4.93
N LEU A 162 -14.09 1.17 -4.39
CA LEU A 162 -15.48 1.49 -4.72
C LEU A 162 -15.81 2.98 -4.51
N GLY A 163 -15.38 3.56 -3.38
CA GLY A 163 -15.52 4.99 -3.09
C GLY A 163 -14.91 5.88 -4.18
N PRO A 164 -13.58 5.82 -4.42
CA PRO A 164 -12.90 6.59 -5.46
C PRO A 164 -13.50 6.41 -6.87
N ILE A 165 -13.85 5.18 -7.26
CA ILE A 165 -14.48 4.89 -8.56
C ILE A 165 -15.79 5.66 -8.70
N CYS A 166 -16.63 5.65 -7.66
CA CYS A 166 -17.88 6.38 -7.66
C CYS A 166 -17.66 7.89 -7.71
N VAL A 167 -16.70 8.43 -6.95
CA VAL A 167 -16.35 9.87 -6.99
C VAL A 167 -15.97 10.31 -8.41
N GLN A 168 -15.11 9.55 -9.11
CA GLN A 168 -14.77 9.83 -10.51
C GLN A 168 -16.00 9.81 -11.42
N GLY A 169 -16.92 8.87 -11.20
CA GLY A 169 -18.20 8.81 -11.92
C GLY A 169 -19.06 10.05 -11.68
N PHE A 170 -19.19 10.50 -10.43
CA PHE A 170 -19.93 11.70 -10.05
C PHE A 170 -19.31 12.98 -10.63
N ASN A 171 -17.98 13.06 -10.69
CA ASN A 171 -17.26 14.18 -11.29
C ASN A 171 -17.32 14.17 -12.83
N GLY A 172 -18.00 13.19 -13.44
CA GLY A 172 -18.17 13.08 -14.88
C GLY A 172 -16.97 12.50 -15.62
N LEU A 173 -15.95 12.02 -14.89
CA LEU A 173 -14.71 11.48 -15.47
C LEU A 173 -14.97 10.23 -16.34
N TRP A 174 -16.03 9.48 -16.04
CA TRP A 174 -16.44 8.34 -16.87
C TRP A 174 -16.78 8.74 -18.30
N ARG A 175 -17.26 9.96 -18.55
CA ARG A 175 -17.51 10.45 -19.92
C ARG A 175 -16.21 10.52 -20.71
N LEU A 176 -15.13 10.98 -20.08
CA LEU A 176 -13.80 11.01 -20.69
C LEU A 176 -13.31 9.60 -21.06
N TYR A 177 -13.58 8.61 -20.20
CA TYR A 177 -13.23 7.21 -20.48
C TYR A 177 -14.02 6.58 -21.62
N THR A 178 -15.19 7.12 -21.97
CA THR A 178 -15.94 6.68 -23.16
C THR A 178 -15.35 7.23 -24.47
N GLU A 179 -14.48 8.23 -24.41
CA GLU A 179 -13.89 8.86 -25.60
C GLU A 179 -12.63 8.10 -26.08
N PRO A 180 -12.63 7.49 -27.29
CA PRO A 180 -11.46 6.73 -27.78
C PRO A 180 -10.22 7.61 -27.95
N MET A 181 -10.39 8.89 -28.26
CA MET A 181 -9.29 9.83 -28.46
C MET A 181 -8.54 10.14 -27.16
N TYR A 182 -9.19 10.08 -26.00
CA TYR A 182 -8.54 10.19 -24.70
C TYR A 182 -7.51 9.08 -24.50
N TRP A 183 -7.90 7.83 -24.81
CA TRP A 183 -7.02 6.67 -24.70
C TRP A 183 -5.89 6.72 -25.72
N LEU A 184 -6.19 7.06 -26.98
CA LEU A 184 -5.16 7.24 -28.01
C LEU A 184 -4.14 8.32 -27.65
N GLY A 185 -4.58 9.43 -27.06
CA GLY A 185 -3.69 10.46 -26.52
C GLY A 185 -2.84 9.93 -25.36
N SER A 186 -3.47 9.24 -24.42
CA SER A 186 -2.80 8.69 -23.23
C SER A 186 -1.70 7.70 -23.59
N VAL A 187 -1.99 6.69 -24.42
CA VAL A 187 -1.03 5.64 -24.81
C VAL A 187 0.15 6.16 -25.64
N ARG A 188 0.04 7.37 -26.22
CA ARG A 188 1.15 8.03 -26.92
C ARG A 188 2.12 8.72 -25.96
N THR A 189 1.75 8.92 -24.70
CA THR A 189 2.63 9.56 -23.70
C THR A 189 3.51 8.53 -23.00
N ILE A 190 4.79 8.86 -22.83
CA ILE A 190 5.72 8.01 -22.08
C ILE A 190 5.38 7.96 -20.58
N ILE A 191 4.73 9.00 -20.06
CA ILE A 191 4.29 9.08 -18.66
C ILE A 191 3.20 8.03 -18.39
N TRP A 192 2.27 7.83 -19.32
CA TRP A 192 1.25 6.77 -19.20
C TRP A 192 1.90 5.38 -19.14
N TRP A 193 2.82 5.08 -20.06
CA TRP A 193 3.57 3.82 -20.05
C TRP A 193 4.38 3.62 -18.77
N ARG A 194 4.99 4.69 -18.26
CA ARG A 194 5.71 4.64 -16.98
C ARG A 194 4.76 4.24 -15.85
N ASN A 195 3.66 4.97 -15.69
CA ASN A 195 2.77 4.82 -14.55
C ASN A 195 1.96 3.52 -14.58
N LEU A 196 1.51 3.07 -15.76
CA LEU A 196 0.58 1.94 -15.87
C LEU A 196 1.26 0.62 -16.20
N VAL A 197 2.48 0.64 -16.73
CA VAL A 197 3.14 -0.60 -17.20
C VAL A 197 4.53 -0.74 -16.61
N VAL A 198 5.47 0.16 -16.95
CA VAL A 198 6.90 -0.06 -16.67
C VAL A 198 7.21 -0.01 -15.18
N ALA A 199 6.71 1.00 -14.45
CA ALA A 199 6.96 1.09 -13.01
C ALA A 199 6.25 -0.04 -12.24
N PRO A 200 4.94 -0.30 -12.40
CA PRO A 200 4.29 -1.44 -11.75
C PRO A 200 4.99 -2.77 -12.05
N LEU A 201 5.29 -3.05 -13.32
CA LEU A 201 5.90 -4.33 -13.70
C LEU A 201 7.27 -4.51 -13.07
N ALA A 202 8.12 -3.49 -13.10
CA ALA A 202 9.46 -3.57 -12.55
C ALA A 202 9.49 -3.69 -11.02
N GLU A 203 8.61 -2.96 -10.33
CA GLU A 203 8.48 -3.03 -8.88
C GLU A 203 7.95 -4.40 -8.46
N GLU A 204 6.88 -4.89 -9.07
CA GLU A 204 6.36 -6.22 -8.75
C GLU A 204 7.32 -7.34 -9.15
N TRP A 205 8.05 -7.20 -10.25
CA TRP A 205 9.09 -8.16 -10.63
C TRP A 205 10.20 -8.25 -9.58
N THR A 206 10.72 -7.10 -9.15
CA THR A 206 11.85 -7.06 -8.22
C THR A 206 11.44 -7.47 -6.81
N PHE A 207 10.38 -6.87 -6.28
CA PHE A 207 9.98 -7.03 -4.90
C PHE A 207 9.08 -8.26 -4.67
N ARG A 208 8.24 -8.66 -5.63
CA ARG A 208 7.32 -9.80 -5.46
C ARG A 208 7.89 -11.04 -6.12
N ALA A 209 8.20 -11.01 -7.41
CA ALA A 209 8.69 -12.21 -8.09
C ALA A 209 10.09 -12.64 -7.63
N CYS A 210 11.02 -11.70 -7.38
CA CYS A 210 12.39 -12.04 -7.00
C CYS A 210 12.62 -12.09 -5.48
N MET A 211 12.16 -11.07 -4.74
CA MET A 211 12.46 -10.94 -3.31
C MET A 211 11.55 -11.78 -2.41
N LEU A 212 10.24 -11.83 -2.66
CA LEU A 212 9.31 -12.52 -1.76
C LEU A 212 9.59 -14.04 -1.64
N PRO A 213 9.91 -14.80 -2.71
CA PRO A 213 10.29 -16.21 -2.58
C PRO A 213 11.54 -16.44 -1.70
N LEU A 214 12.49 -15.50 -1.72
CA LEU A 214 13.66 -15.55 -0.84
C LEU A 214 13.26 -15.45 0.63
N LEU A 215 12.24 -14.65 0.95
CA LEU A 215 11.71 -14.54 2.32
C LEU A 215 10.84 -15.74 2.69
N LEU A 216 10.03 -16.27 1.76
CA LEU A 216 9.13 -17.41 1.98
C LEU A 216 9.85 -18.74 2.26
N GLN A 217 11.14 -18.85 1.93
CA GLN A 217 11.92 -20.02 2.32
C GLN A 217 12.37 -19.99 3.80
N CYS A 218 12.30 -18.82 4.44
CA CYS A 218 12.86 -18.56 5.76
C CYS A 218 11.83 -18.17 6.82
N PHE A 219 10.76 -17.50 6.39
CA PHE A 219 9.72 -16.99 7.27
C PHE A 219 8.40 -17.66 6.97
N THR A 220 7.51 -17.66 7.96
CA THR A 220 6.10 -17.98 7.71
C THR A 220 5.55 -17.00 6.66
N PRO A 221 4.56 -17.42 5.86
CA PRO A 221 4.10 -16.55 4.78
C PRO A 221 3.52 -15.22 5.26
N THR A 222 2.83 -15.21 6.40
CA THR A 222 2.35 -13.97 7.04
C THR A 222 3.50 -13.02 7.36
N THR A 223 4.55 -13.51 8.02
CA THR A 223 5.74 -12.72 8.34
C THR A 223 6.44 -12.20 7.07
N ALA A 224 6.60 -13.05 6.05
CA ALA A 224 7.20 -12.65 4.78
C ALA A 224 6.41 -11.53 4.07
N ILE A 225 5.09 -11.59 4.10
CA ILE A 225 4.19 -10.58 3.51
C ILE A 225 4.40 -9.20 4.15
N PHE A 226 4.60 -9.14 5.47
CA PHE A 226 4.80 -7.87 6.17
C PHE A 226 6.26 -7.39 6.17
N ILE A 227 7.25 -8.29 6.11
CA ILE A 227 8.67 -7.91 6.02
C ILE A 227 9.04 -7.42 4.61
N CYS A 228 8.54 -8.07 3.56
CA CYS A 228 8.85 -7.72 2.16
C CYS A 228 8.71 -6.22 1.84
N PRO A 229 7.60 -5.53 2.15
CA PRO A 229 7.45 -4.10 1.87
C PRO A 229 8.39 -3.21 2.69
N LEU A 230 8.96 -3.67 3.81
CA LEU A 230 9.93 -2.89 4.58
C LEU A 230 11.24 -2.70 3.81
N PHE A 231 11.64 -3.68 3.00
CA PHE A 231 12.80 -3.55 2.10
C PHE A 231 12.59 -2.49 1.02
N PHE A 232 11.36 -2.35 0.52
CA PHE A 232 10.97 -1.23 -0.34
C PHE A 232 11.03 0.11 0.42
N GLY A 233 10.62 0.14 1.69
CA GLY A 233 10.72 1.33 2.55
C GLY A 233 12.15 1.75 2.88
N VAL A 234 13.06 0.79 3.12
CA VAL A 234 14.51 1.05 3.33
C VAL A 234 15.11 1.73 2.09
N ALA A 235 14.66 1.35 0.91
CA ALA A 235 15.01 1.98 -0.35
C ALA A 235 14.62 3.48 -0.41
N HIS A 236 13.62 3.92 0.36
CA HIS A 236 13.23 5.34 0.50
C HIS A 236 14.03 6.13 1.55
N PHE A 237 14.92 5.50 2.33
CA PHE A 237 15.86 6.23 3.20
C PHE A 237 16.85 7.11 2.42
N HIS A 238 16.93 7.00 1.09
CA HIS A 238 17.68 7.96 0.27
C HIS A 238 17.18 9.40 0.44
N LEU A 239 15.91 9.59 0.83
CA LEU A 239 15.37 10.91 1.17
C LEU A 239 16.05 11.50 2.44
N VAL A 240 16.45 10.63 3.37
CA VAL A 240 17.27 11.02 4.53
C VAL A 240 18.69 11.39 4.09
N VAL A 241 19.24 10.66 3.13
CA VAL A 241 20.57 10.94 2.54
C VAL A 241 20.56 12.27 1.78
N ASP A 242 19.53 12.58 1.01
CA ASP A 242 19.38 13.85 0.30
C ASP A 242 19.26 15.03 1.29
N ARG A 243 18.57 14.83 2.42
CA ARG A 243 18.48 15.78 3.53
C ARG A 243 19.82 16.02 4.23
N VAL A 244 20.61 14.95 4.46
CA VAL A 244 21.96 15.05 5.03
C VAL A 244 22.93 15.73 4.05
N ARG A 245 22.84 15.44 2.75
CA ARG A 245 23.61 16.11 1.68
C ARG A 245 23.29 17.60 1.54
N ALA A 246 22.08 18.02 1.90
CA ALA A 246 21.69 19.43 2.00
C ALA A 246 22.24 20.14 3.26
N GLY A 247 23.09 19.47 4.05
CA GLY A 247 23.80 20.06 5.19
C GLY A 247 23.15 19.82 6.56
N MET A 248 22.13 18.96 6.66
CA MET A 248 21.50 18.62 7.94
C MET A 248 22.29 17.55 8.70
N ASN A 249 22.45 17.75 10.01
CA ASN A 249 23.08 16.79 10.92
C ASN A 249 22.34 15.45 10.96
N LEU A 250 23.05 14.32 10.89
CA LEU A 250 22.47 12.96 10.82
C LEU A 250 21.48 12.67 11.96
N LYS A 251 21.80 13.09 13.20
CA LYS A 251 20.88 12.93 14.34
C LYS A 251 19.59 13.74 14.16
N HIS A 252 19.68 14.94 13.60
CA HIS A 252 18.50 15.78 13.30
C HIS A 252 17.73 15.28 12.08
N ALA A 253 18.41 14.79 11.02
CA ALA A 253 17.75 14.21 9.85
C ALA A 253 17.02 12.90 10.18
N LEU A 254 17.63 12.04 11.00
CA LEU A 254 16.99 10.85 11.54
C LEU A 254 15.87 11.21 12.50
N PHE A 255 16.07 12.17 13.41
CA PHE A 255 15.02 12.62 14.33
C PHE A 255 13.85 13.22 13.55
N ILE A 256 14.05 14.12 12.57
CA ILE A 256 12.97 14.65 11.72
C ILE A 256 12.27 13.54 10.93
N SER A 257 13.00 12.56 10.41
CA SER A 257 12.38 11.44 9.67
C SER A 257 11.57 10.53 10.58
N PHE A 258 12.02 10.29 11.82
CA PHE A 258 11.30 9.55 12.86
C PHE A 258 10.16 10.38 13.49
N TYR A 259 10.30 11.69 13.56
CA TYR A 259 9.33 12.63 14.11
C TYR A 259 8.24 12.95 13.07
N GLU A 260 8.54 13.00 11.77
CA GLU A 260 7.55 12.95 10.66
C GLU A 260 6.84 11.60 10.62
N TYR A 261 7.54 10.50 10.92
CA TYR A 261 6.97 9.16 11.02
C TYR A 261 5.97 9.03 12.18
N ILE A 262 6.18 9.73 13.31
CA ILE A 262 5.29 9.74 14.47
C ILE A 262 4.19 10.82 14.39
N ASN A 263 4.46 12.00 13.79
CA ASN A 263 3.46 13.05 13.55
C ASN A 263 2.66 12.86 12.24
N LEU A 264 2.59 11.61 11.77
CA LEU A 264 1.99 11.15 10.51
C LEU A 264 0.54 11.61 10.28
N PHE A 265 -0.14 12.09 11.31
CA PHE A 265 -1.53 12.52 11.27
C PHE A 265 -1.73 13.98 10.82
N ASP A 266 -0.72 14.85 10.96
CA ASP A 266 -0.94 16.31 10.92
C ASP A 266 -0.33 17.03 9.69
N THR A 267 0.27 16.31 8.73
CA THR A 267 0.71 16.91 7.46
C THR A 267 0.51 15.92 6.32
N PHE A 268 -0.60 16.13 5.60
CA PHE A 268 -1.27 15.26 4.62
C PHE A 268 -0.48 14.88 3.34
N GLY A 269 0.85 14.64 3.41
CA GLY A 269 1.67 14.44 2.22
C GLY A 269 2.59 13.21 2.25
N ILE A 270 3.58 13.21 3.14
CA ILE A 270 4.70 12.24 3.04
C ILE A 270 4.43 10.99 3.90
N GLY A 271 3.89 11.18 5.10
CA GLY A 271 3.56 10.09 6.02
C GLY A 271 2.46 9.17 5.51
N PHE A 272 1.37 9.77 5.02
CA PHE A 272 0.25 9.06 4.42
C PHE A 272 0.69 8.26 3.19
N GLN A 273 1.53 8.84 2.33
CA GLN A 273 2.05 8.14 1.16
C GLN A 273 2.90 6.93 1.54
N PHE A 274 3.77 7.04 2.55
CA PHE A 274 4.63 5.92 2.97
C PHE A 274 3.84 4.77 3.62
N VAL A 275 2.88 5.09 4.49
CA VAL A 275 2.00 4.06 5.07
C VAL A 275 1.14 3.42 4.01
N PHE A 276 0.57 4.22 3.11
CA PHE A 276 -0.22 3.71 1.98
C PHE A 276 0.60 2.81 1.07
N THR A 277 1.84 3.17 0.72
CA THR A 277 2.72 2.34 -0.11
C THR A 277 3.17 1.08 0.62
N THR A 278 3.38 1.14 1.94
CA THR A 278 3.72 -0.04 2.76
C THR A 278 2.53 -1.01 2.84
N LEU A 279 1.32 -0.51 3.10
CA LEU A 279 0.09 -1.30 3.13
C LEU A 279 -0.22 -1.92 1.78
N PHE A 280 -0.15 -1.13 0.71
CA PHE A 280 -0.26 -1.64 -0.66
C PHE A 280 0.82 -2.70 -0.91
N GLY A 281 2.03 -2.47 -0.40
CA GLY A 281 3.12 -3.40 -0.60
C GLY A 281 2.91 -4.76 0.07
N ALA A 282 2.30 -4.77 1.26
CA ALA A 282 1.84 -5.99 1.93
C ALA A 282 0.69 -6.64 1.15
N TYR A 283 -0.27 -5.87 0.66
CA TYR A 283 -1.36 -6.40 -0.18
C TYR A 283 -0.84 -7.06 -1.47
N ALA A 284 0.10 -6.43 -2.18
CA ALA A 284 0.72 -7.01 -3.36
C ALA A 284 1.49 -8.30 -3.05
N ALA A 285 2.22 -8.34 -1.92
CA ALA A 285 2.88 -9.56 -1.45
C ALA A 285 1.86 -10.68 -1.12
N PHE A 286 0.75 -10.32 -0.47
CA PHE A 286 -0.36 -11.24 -0.19
C PHE A 286 -0.97 -11.81 -1.49
N LEU A 287 -1.27 -10.94 -2.46
CA LEU A 287 -1.79 -11.36 -3.77
C LEU A 287 -0.84 -12.33 -4.46
N PHE A 288 0.46 -12.01 -4.50
CA PHE A 288 1.46 -12.91 -5.08
C PHE A 288 1.52 -14.25 -4.35
N ALA A 289 1.58 -14.25 -3.02
CA ALA A 289 1.73 -15.47 -2.23
C ALA A 289 0.51 -16.41 -2.35
N LYS A 290 -0.71 -15.85 -2.37
CA LYS A 290 -1.96 -16.60 -2.49
C LYS A 290 -2.20 -17.09 -3.92
N THR A 291 -1.95 -16.27 -4.93
CA THR A 291 -2.22 -16.62 -6.34
C THR A 291 -1.07 -17.40 -6.99
N GLY A 292 0.18 -17.19 -6.56
CA GLY A 292 1.36 -17.74 -7.22
C GLY A 292 1.64 -17.13 -8.60
N HIS A 293 1.09 -15.95 -8.89
CA HIS A 293 1.24 -15.26 -10.17
C HIS A 293 1.73 -13.83 -10.00
N LEU A 294 2.69 -13.42 -10.82
CA LEU A 294 3.12 -12.02 -10.91
C LEU A 294 2.01 -11.09 -11.47
N ALA A 295 1.14 -11.63 -12.33
CA ALA A 295 0.08 -10.86 -12.97
C ALA A 295 -0.93 -10.27 -11.95
N ALA A 296 -1.13 -10.94 -10.81
CA ALA A 296 -2.04 -10.52 -9.76
C ALA A 296 -1.63 -9.19 -9.10
N PRO A 297 -0.45 -9.07 -8.46
CA PRO A 297 0.00 -7.78 -7.93
C PRO A 297 0.25 -6.75 -9.04
N PHE A 298 0.71 -7.15 -10.22
CA PHE A 298 0.94 -6.21 -11.33
C PHE A 298 -0.34 -5.48 -11.74
N THR A 299 -1.43 -6.20 -11.98
CA THR A 299 -2.71 -5.60 -12.40
C THR A 299 -3.34 -4.75 -11.29
N ALA A 300 -3.26 -5.20 -10.04
CA ALA A 300 -3.68 -4.41 -8.89
C ALA A 300 -2.87 -3.10 -8.76
N HIS A 301 -1.55 -3.17 -8.95
CA HIS A 301 -0.66 -2.01 -8.92
C HIS A 301 -0.98 -1.03 -10.05
N SER A 302 -1.04 -1.51 -11.30
CA SER A 302 -1.40 -0.66 -12.44
C SER A 302 -2.74 0.05 -12.25
N PHE A 303 -3.73 -0.64 -11.67
CA PHE A 303 -5.01 -0.05 -11.32
C PHE A 303 -4.88 1.01 -10.21
N CYS A 304 -4.16 0.74 -9.12
CA CYS A 304 -3.89 1.72 -8.08
C CYS A 304 -3.16 2.97 -8.62
N ASN A 305 -2.21 2.80 -9.55
CA ASN A 305 -1.52 3.92 -10.18
C ASN A 305 -2.44 4.73 -11.11
N HIS A 306 -3.43 4.08 -11.74
CA HIS A 306 -4.44 4.77 -12.52
C HIS A 306 -5.40 5.57 -11.65
N MET A 307 -5.86 4.98 -10.53
CA MET A 307 -6.79 5.61 -9.60
C MET A 307 -6.14 6.72 -8.76
N GLY A 308 -4.86 6.56 -8.44
CA GLY A 308 -4.16 7.43 -7.50
C GLY A 308 -4.56 7.18 -6.05
N CYS A 309 -4.03 8.01 -5.15
CA CYS A 309 -4.43 7.97 -3.75
C CYS A 309 -5.83 8.61 -3.60
N PRO A 310 -6.71 8.07 -2.75
CA PRO A 310 -8.04 8.65 -2.58
C PRO A 310 -7.98 10.10 -2.07
N ASP A 311 -8.49 11.03 -2.88
CA ASP A 311 -8.59 12.44 -2.49
C ASP A 311 -9.93 12.70 -1.77
N PHE A 312 -9.90 12.67 -0.45
CA PHE A 312 -11.07 12.97 0.38
C PHE A 312 -11.50 14.44 0.30
N SER A 313 -10.65 15.35 -0.20
CA SER A 313 -10.99 16.77 -0.32
C SER A 313 -12.13 16.99 -1.33
N GLU A 314 -12.17 16.20 -2.40
CA GLU A 314 -13.25 16.22 -3.38
C GLU A 314 -14.60 15.83 -2.77
N VAL A 315 -14.59 14.82 -1.89
CA VAL A 315 -15.80 14.35 -1.19
C VAL A 315 -16.28 15.40 -0.19
N VAL A 316 -15.36 16.02 0.56
CA VAL A 316 -15.68 17.07 1.54
C VAL A 316 -16.25 18.32 0.86
N ALA A 317 -15.78 18.64 -0.35
CA ALA A 317 -16.26 19.77 -1.15
C ALA A 317 -17.70 19.61 -1.66
N VAL A 318 -18.29 18.41 -1.60
CA VAL A 318 -19.69 18.17 -2.00
C VAL A 318 -20.64 18.90 -1.04
N LYS A 319 -21.38 19.87 -1.58
CA LYS A 319 -22.31 20.73 -0.82
C LYS A 319 -23.52 19.98 -0.27
N ASP A 320 -24.00 18.98 -0.99
CA ASP A 320 -25.17 18.18 -0.61
C ASP A 320 -24.79 17.16 0.48
N PRO A 321 -25.30 17.30 1.72
CA PRO A 321 -24.93 16.43 2.83
C PRO A 321 -25.28 14.96 2.61
N LEU A 322 -26.40 14.68 1.93
CA LEU A 322 -26.85 13.31 1.67
C LEU A 322 -25.94 12.64 0.65
N LYS A 323 -25.59 13.34 -0.43
CA LYS A 323 -24.63 12.84 -1.42
C LYS A 323 -23.26 12.63 -0.83
N ARG A 324 -22.79 13.57 0.00
CA ARG A 324 -21.51 13.44 0.72
C ARG A 324 -21.50 12.23 1.65
N ALA A 325 -22.55 12.02 2.44
CA ALA A 325 -22.69 10.85 3.30
C ALA A 325 -22.73 9.55 2.47
N GLY A 326 -23.47 9.55 1.36
CA GLY A 326 -23.51 8.44 0.40
C GLY A 326 -22.13 8.10 -0.14
N LEU A 327 -21.34 9.09 -0.55
CA LEU A 327 -19.96 8.89 -1.01
C LEU A 327 -19.08 8.28 0.08
N PHE A 328 -19.03 8.86 1.28
CA PHE A 328 -18.26 8.29 2.40
C PHE A 328 -18.70 6.86 2.74
N SER A 329 -20.01 6.56 2.66
CA SER A 329 -20.50 5.20 2.90
C SER A 329 -19.92 4.20 1.88
N LEU A 330 -19.69 4.60 0.62
CA LEU A 330 -19.10 3.73 -0.41
C LEU A 330 -17.63 3.41 -0.16
N PHE A 331 -16.88 4.30 0.49
CA PHE A 331 -15.52 3.99 0.95
C PHE A 331 -15.54 2.91 2.03
N VAL A 332 -16.44 3.06 3.02
CA VAL A 332 -16.58 2.09 4.11
C VAL A 332 -17.09 0.75 3.57
N ILE A 333 -18.12 0.76 2.73
CA ILE A 333 -18.66 -0.45 2.09
C ILE A 333 -17.59 -1.15 1.26
N GLY A 334 -16.80 -0.42 0.47
CA GLY A 334 -15.71 -0.97 -0.32
C GLY A 334 -14.64 -1.65 0.55
N LEU A 335 -14.21 -1.01 1.63
CA LEU A 335 -13.24 -1.56 2.57
C LEU A 335 -13.79 -2.80 3.30
N VAL A 336 -15.02 -2.73 3.82
CA VAL A 336 -15.65 -3.84 4.53
C VAL A 336 -15.86 -5.03 3.60
N ALA A 337 -16.38 -4.80 2.39
CA ALA A 337 -16.54 -5.84 1.38
C ALA A 337 -15.19 -6.46 1.01
N TRP A 338 -14.14 -5.64 0.83
CA TRP A 338 -12.80 -6.14 0.58
C TRP A 338 -12.30 -7.04 1.72
N CYS A 339 -12.48 -6.66 2.99
CA CYS A 339 -12.08 -7.48 4.14
C CYS A 339 -12.75 -8.87 4.12
N PHE A 340 -14.05 -8.93 3.84
CA PHE A 340 -14.79 -10.20 3.77
C PHE A 340 -14.44 -11.03 2.53
N LEU A 341 -14.14 -10.37 1.41
CA LEU A 341 -13.86 -11.03 0.13
C LEU A 341 -12.39 -11.37 -0.08
N LEU A 342 -11.47 -10.80 0.72
CA LEU A 342 -10.03 -10.98 0.58
C LEU A 342 -9.65 -12.45 0.55
N THR A 343 -10.02 -13.23 1.57
CA THR A 343 -9.68 -14.66 1.66
C THR A 343 -10.44 -15.52 0.65
N PRO A 344 -11.77 -15.39 0.48
CA PRO A 344 -12.52 -16.18 -0.50
C PRO A 344 -12.06 -15.96 -1.94
N MET A 345 -11.87 -14.71 -2.37
CA MET A 345 -11.46 -14.37 -3.74
C MET A 345 -9.99 -14.65 -4.01
N THR A 346 -9.15 -14.80 -2.99
CA THR A 346 -7.74 -15.19 -3.14
C THR A 346 -7.47 -16.64 -2.73
N ASN A 347 -8.50 -17.50 -2.71
CA ASN A 347 -8.29 -18.92 -2.42
C ASN A 347 -7.29 -19.53 -3.45
N PRO A 348 -6.15 -20.11 -3.01
CA PRO A 348 -5.11 -20.62 -3.90
C PRO A 348 -5.61 -21.62 -4.96
N ARG A 349 -6.69 -22.35 -4.65
CA ARG A 349 -7.31 -23.31 -5.58
C ARG A 349 -7.86 -22.66 -6.84
N LEU A 350 -8.34 -21.41 -6.77
CA LEU A 350 -8.86 -20.67 -7.93
C LEU A 350 -7.78 -20.39 -8.98
N PHE A 351 -6.50 -20.39 -8.55
CA PHE A 351 -5.33 -20.05 -9.37
C PHE A 351 -4.44 -21.28 -9.63
N TYR A 352 -4.91 -22.49 -9.28
CA TYR A 352 -4.12 -23.72 -9.35
C TYR A 352 -2.78 -23.60 -8.59
N ASN A 353 -2.71 -22.78 -7.54
CA ASN A 353 -1.46 -22.50 -6.86
C ASN A 353 -1.07 -23.67 -5.94
N ASN A 354 -0.12 -24.49 -6.41
CA ASN A 354 0.40 -25.66 -5.69
C ASN A 354 1.77 -25.40 -5.01
N LEU A 355 2.26 -24.15 -4.97
CA LEU A 355 3.58 -23.81 -4.44
C LEU A 355 3.67 -24.08 -2.93
N PHE A 356 4.74 -24.71 -2.45
CA PHE A 356 4.81 -25.28 -1.10
C PHE A 356 4.37 -24.37 0.07
N TRP A 357 4.52 -23.05 -0.04
CA TRP A 357 4.10 -22.10 0.99
C TRP A 357 2.59 -21.88 1.09
N HIS A 358 1.78 -22.22 0.07
CA HIS A 358 0.33 -21.98 0.13
C HIS A 358 -0.38 -22.81 1.21
N LYS A 359 0.19 -23.97 1.58
CA LYS A 359 -0.38 -24.88 2.59
C LYS A 359 -0.46 -24.27 3.98
N ASN A 360 0.36 -23.25 4.25
CA ASN A 360 0.40 -22.53 5.52
C ASN A 360 -0.58 -21.34 5.58
N PHE A 361 -1.41 -21.16 4.53
CA PHE A 361 -2.47 -20.14 4.46
C PHE A 361 -3.89 -20.72 4.53
N ILE A 362 -4.02 -22.02 4.81
CA ILE A 362 -5.30 -22.76 4.82
C ILE A 362 -5.82 -22.83 6.25
#